data_AF-D6PDR2-F1
#
_entry.id   AF-D6PDR2-F1
#
_cell.length_a   1.000
_cell.length_b   1.000
_cell.length_c   1.000
_cell.angle_alpha   90.00
_cell.angle_beta   90.00
_cell.angle_gamma   90.00
#
_symmetry.space_group_name_H-M   'P 1'
#
loop_
_entity.id
_entity.type
_entity.pdbx_description
1 polymer ?
#
loop_
_entity_poly.entity_id
_entity_poly.type
_entity_poly.pdbx_seq_one_letter_code
_entity_poly.pdbx_strand_id
1 'polypeptide(L)'
;MDHNYEILNNLEKFSNMGYRVLSGISRKSMIGDVLNKPVTDRLYGSLAASVIAIKNNTSILRVHDVRETKMLLNFKKLIRNS
;
A
#
# COMPACT_ATOMS: atom_id res chain seq x y z
N MET A 1 -16.11 1.09 7.16
CA MET A 1 -15.04 0.70 6.21
C MET A 1 -14.38 1.93 5.59
N ASP A 2 -15.16 2.98 5.35
CA ASP A 2 -14.73 4.23 4.69
C ASP A 2 -13.49 4.89 5.29
N HIS A 3 -13.34 4.86 6.62
CA HIS A 3 -12.17 5.43 7.31
C HIS A 3 -10.82 4.82 6.86
N ASN A 4 -10.77 3.54 6.47
CA ASN A 4 -9.52 2.93 6.03
C ASN A 4 -9.04 3.50 4.69
N TYR A 5 -9.98 3.78 3.78
CA TYR A 5 -9.68 4.40 2.50
C TYR A 5 -9.33 5.87 2.69
N GLU A 6 -10.00 6.56 3.61
CA GLU A 6 -9.68 7.94 3.95
C GLU A 6 -8.26 8.07 4.52
N ILE A 7 -7.87 7.22 5.46
CA ILE A 7 -6.51 7.19 6.00
C ILE A 7 -5.50 6.92 4.89
N LEU A 8 -5.76 5.93 4.03
CA LEU A 8 -4.89 5.61 2.89
C LEU A 8 -4.74 6.81 1.94
N ASN A 9 -5.84 7.53 1.66
CA ASN A 9 -5.83 8.70 0.79
C ASN A 9 -5.09 9.89 1.41
N ASN A 10 -5.04 9.98 2.74
CA ASN A 10 -4.47 11.11 3.48
C ASN A 10 -3.15 10.79 4.18
N LEU A 11 -2.44 9.73 3.79
CA LEU A 11 -1.17 9.33 4.42
C LEU A 11 -0.11 10.45 4.42
N GLU A 12 -0.13 11.32 3.41
CA GLU A 12 0.77 12.46 3.31
C GLU A 12 0.66 13.44 4.49
N LYS A 13 -0.52 13.55 5.11
CA LYS A 13 -0.72 14.43 6.27
C LYS A 13 0.18 14.02 7.43
N PHE A 14 0.38 12.71 7.61
CA PHE A 14 1.27 12.16 8.62
C PHE A 14 2.75 12.33 8.24
N SER A 15 3.11 12.14 6.97
CA SER A 15 4.50 12.35 6.55
C SER A 15 4.92 13.82 6.63
N ASN A 16 3.99 14.75 6.38
CA ASN A 16 4.24 16.19 6.43
C ASN A 16 4.46 16.71 7.86
N MET A 17 4.14 15.91 8.89
CA MET A 17 4.50 16.19 10.28
C MET A 17 5.98 15.92 10.59
N GLY A 18 6.77 15.49 9.59
CA GLY A 18 8.20 15.20 9.75
C GLY A 18 8.51 13.75 10.15
N TYR A 19 7.49 12.87 10.22
CA TYR A 19 7.66 11.47 10.59
C TYR A 19 7.68 10.54 9.38
N ARG A 20 8.42 9.42 9.51
CA ARG A 20 8.39 8.35 8.52
C ARG A 20 7.15 7.48 8.75
N VAL A 21 6.29 7.38 7.74
CA VAL A 21 5.04 6.62 7.81
C VAL A 21 5.24 5.16 7.42
N LEU A 22 4.74 4.24 8.25
CA LEU A 22 4.66 2.81 7.95
C LEU A 22 3.22 2.42 7.61
N SER A 23 3.02 1.77 6.47
CA SER A 23 1.72 1.29 6.01
C SER A 23 1.65 -0.24 5.98
N GLY A 24 0.75 -0.81 6.78
CA GLY A 24 0.46 -2.25 6.83
C GLY A 24 -0.91 -2.56 6.21
N ILE A 25 -0.98 -2.57 4.88
CA ILE A 25 -2.26 -2.75 4.15
C ILE A 25 -2.40 -4.15 3.54
N SER A 26 -1.29 -4.89 3.39
CA SER A 26 -1.26 -6.22 2.79
C SER A 26 -2.27 -7.18 3.44
N ARG A 27 -3.13 -7.78 2.59
CA ARG A 27 -4.15 -8.78 2.90
C ARG A 27 -5.26 -8.35 3.89
N LYS A 28 -5.36 -7.06 4.25
CA LYS A 28 -6.40 -6.53 5.14
C LYS A 28 -7.82 -6.81 4.62
N SER A 29 -8.79 -6.89 5.55
CA SER A 29 -10.22 -7.07 5.25
C SER A 29 -10.72 -6.08 4.22
N MET A 30 -10.37 -4.80 4.33
CA MET A 30 -10.76 -3.74 3.38
C MET A 30 -10.49 -4.07 1.89
N ILE A 31 -9.49 -4.91 1.61
CA ILE A 31 -9.20 -5.38 0.24
C ILE A 31 -10.18 -6.51 -0.13
N GLY A 32 -10.39 -7.45 0.77
CA GLY A 32 -11.36 -8.54 0.59
C GLY A 32 -12.78 -8.03 0.43
N ASP A 33 -13.16 -6.98 1.15
CA ASP A 33 -14.51 -6.42 1.11
C ASP A 33 -14.79 -5.74 -0.24
N VAL A 34 -13.81 -5.06 -0.83
CA VAL A 34 -13.93 -4.43 -2.16
C VAL A 34 -13.88 -5.46 -3.28
N LEU A 35 -13.01 -6.47 -3.17
CA LEU A 35 -12.82 -7.46 -4.23
C LEU A 35 -13.78 -8.65 -4.13
N ASN A 36 -14.52 -8.75 -3.02
CA ASN A 36 -15.28 -9.94 -2.63
C ASN A 36 -14.42 -11.22 -2.69
N LYS A 37 -13.25 -11.19 -2.02
CA LYS A 37 -12.24 -12.26 -2.06
C LYS A 37 -11.77 -12.72 -0.67
N PRO A 38 -11.52 -14.03 -0.50
CA PRO A 38 -10.91 -14.57 0.71
C PRO A 38 -9.47 -14.06 0.87
N VAL A 39 -8.91 -14.18 2.07
CA VAL A 39 -7.56 -13.66 2.38
C VAL A 39 -6.46 -14.19 1.46
N THR A 40 -6.60 -15.43 0.97
CA THR A 40 -5.67 -16.09 0.04
C THR A 40 -5.55 -15.34 -1.29
N ASP A 41 -6.63 -14.70 -1.73
CA ASP A 41 -6.77 -14.14 -3.09
C ASP A 41 -6.61 -12.61 -3.10
N ARG A 42 -6.05 -12.03 -2.03
CA ARG A 42 -5.87 -10.58 -1.88
C ARG A 42 -4.54 -10.05 -2.38
N LEU A 43 -3.73 -10.87 -3.06
CA LEU A 43 -2.40 -10.48 -3.53
C LEU A 43 -2.45 -9.21 -4.41
N TYR A 44 -3.23 -9.25 -5.49
CA TYR A 44 -3.29 -8.13 -6.44
C TYR A 44 -3.88 -6.85 -5.81
N GLY A 45 -4.92 -7.00 -4.98
CA GLY A 45 -5.45 -5.87 -4.21
C GLY A 45 -4.43 -5.29 -3.22
N SER A 46 -3.60 -6.14 -2.59
CA SER A 46 -2.52 -5.71 -1.70
C SER A 46 -1.43 -4.95 -2.44
N LEU A 47 -1.07 -5.38 -3.64
CA LEU A 47 -0.10 -4.70 -4.49
C LEU A 47 -0.63 -3.34 -4.94
N ALA A 48 -1.89 -3.28 -5.40
CA ALA A 48 -2.54 -2.02 -5.78
C ALA A 48 -2.58 -1.03 -4.61
N ALA A 49 -3.01 -1.48 -3.42
CA ALA A 49 -3.02 -0.65 -2.22
C ALA A 49 -1.61 -0.19 -1.80
N SER A 50 -0.59 -1.02 -2.01
CA SER A 50 0.80 -0.65 -1.73
C SER A 50 1.31 0.45 -2.67
N VAL A 51 0.91 0.44 -3.95
CA VAL A 51 1.22 1.54 -4.89
C VAL A 51 0.57 2.83 -4.43
N ILE A 52 -0.70 2.79 -4.02
CA ILE A 52 -1.40 3.98 -3.52
C ILE A 52 -0.70 4.52 -2.27
N ALA A 53 -0.37 3.65 -1.32
CA ALA A 53 0.36 4.05 -0.12
C ALA A 53 1.72 4.69 -0.44
N ILE A 54 2.44 4.14 -1.42
CA ILE A 54 3.69 4.71 -1.94
C ILE A 54 3.48 6.10 -2.55
N LYS A 55 2.45 6.28 -3.38
CA LYS A 55 2.12 7.58 -3.98
C LYS A 55 1.78 8.61 -2.90
N ASN A 56 1.17 8.17 -1.81
CA ASN A 56 0.78 9.01 -0.68
C ASN A 56 1.88 9.07 0.42
N ASN A 57 3.15 9.08 0.01
CA ASN A 57 4.32 9.30 0.88
C ASN A 57 4.53 8.31 2.04
N THR A 58 4.10 7.05 1.89
CA THR A 58 4.56 5.98 2.78
C THR A 58 6.07 5.77 2.68
N SER A 59 6.74 5.75 3.83
CA SER A 59 8.18 5.45 3.95
C SER A 59 8.48 3.96 4.05
N ILE A 60 7.61 3.18 4.71
CA ILE A 60 7.82 1.76 4.99
C ILE A 60 6.55 0.98 4.65
N LEU A 61 6.67 -0.09 3.86
CA LEU A 61 5.58 -1.03 3.63
C LEU A 61 5.79 -2.29 4.46
N ARG A 62 4.77 -2.67 5.26
CA ARG A 62 4.72 -3.97 5.93
C ARG A 62 3.83 -4.91 5.13
N VAL A 63 4.42 -5.96 4.58
CA VAL A 63 3.76 -6.87 3.63
C VAL A 63 3.94 -8.33 4.01
N HIS A 64 2.98 -9.17 3.60
CA HIS A 64 3.12 -10.63 3.67
C HIS A 64 3.85 -11.17 2.43
N ASP A 65 3.52 -10.61 1.26
CA ASP A 65 4.01 -11.05 -0.06
C ASP A 65 5.23 -10.23 -0.49
N VAL A 66 6.40 -10.53 0.11
CA VAL A 66 7.63 -9.74 -0.03
C VAL A 66 8.18 -9.76 -1.45
N ARG A 67 8.16 -10.93 -2.12
CA ARG A 67 8.75 -11.11 -3.45
C ARG A 67 8.03 -10.25 -4.48
N GLU A 68 6.71 -10.33 -4.50
CA GLU A 68 5.82 -9.64 -5.42
C GLU A 68 5.86 -8.13 -5.18
N THR A 69 5.88 -7.72 -3.91
CA THR A 69 6.03 -6.30 -3.55
C THR A 69 7.39 -5.76 -4.00
N LYS A 70 8.47 -6.53 -3.89
CA LYS A 70 9.79 -6.12 -4.41
C LYS A 70 9.79 -5.95 -5.93
N MET A 71 9.13 -6.84 -6.68
CA MET A 71 8.99 -6.70 -8.13
C MET A 71 8.30 -5.39 -8.50
N LEU A 72 7.23 -5.04 -7.79
CA LEU A 72 6.54 -3.77 -7.94
C LEU A 72 7.45 -2.56 -7.68
N LEU A 73 8.30 -2.62 -6.64
CA LEU A 73 9.24 -1.54 -6.33
C LEU A 73 10.32 -1.33 -7.38
N ASN A 74 10.65 -2.35 -8.19
CA ASN A 74 11.62 -2.19 -9.28
C ASN A 74 11.11 -1.21 -10.34
N PHE A 75 9.82 -1.22 -10.65
CA PHE A 75 9.20 -0.26 -11.57
C PHE A 75 9.26 1.17 -11.01
N LYS A 76 8.98 1.35 -9.71
CA LYS A 76 9.09 2.66 -9.05
C LYS A 76 10.49 3.27 -9.21
N LYS A 77 11.54 2.45 -9.07
CA LYS A 77 12.94 2.91 -9.21
C LYS A 77 13.24 3.38 -10.63
N LEU A 78 12.72 2.68 -11.65
CA LEU A 78 12.92 3.07 -13.05
C LEU A 78 12.26 4.41 -13.36
N ILE A 79 11.02 4.61 -12.93
CA ILE A 79 10.26 5.84 -13.21
C ILE A 79 10.89 7.08 -12.55
N ARG A 80 11.45 6.95 -11.34
CA ARG A 80 12.09 8.08 -10.65
C ARG A 80 13.43 8.51 -11.25
N ASN A 81 14.03 7.65 -12.08
CA ASN A 81 15.33 7.89 -12.71
C ASN A 81 15.19 8.28 -14.20
N SER A 82 13.96 8.50 -14.68
CA SER A 82 13.64 9.05 -16.01
C SER A 82 13.18 10.50 -15.86
#